data_AF-A0A971ZKY8-F1
#
_entry.id   AF-A0A971ZKY8-F1
#
_cell.length_a   1.000
_cell.length_b   1.000
_cell.length_c   1.000
_cell.angle_alpha   90.00
_cell.angle_beta   90.00
_cell.angle_gamma   90.00
#
_symmetry.space_group_name_H-M   'P 1'
#
loop_
_entity.id
_entity.type
_entity.pdbx_description
1 polymer ?
#
loop_
_entity_poly.entity_id
_entity_poly.type
_entity_poly.pdbx_seq_one_letter_code
_entity_poly.pdbx_strand_id
1 'polypeptide(L)'
;MRNKVRAMLIAAFFIFAAVTTIFIAKKILLPELGDLPLATQSTEAEPAPVDAWVQTAKIEPGVDYVIVSCGHALTSNIVAYGDGGGHSFVGVPVSTEGGVLRGEVTPEMLWRFEIREDTRPGDAYYAADDMLITQNGRPIVRDFWRGDTYMRFCVWQDGDEEYLPEQSSWQILRRGDVFYLSAVSGSEDTNNLFYYSKYYGAFLYTGSYPDMTQPLFAIKLFRYVDSGDQQKEIEAVGLMLEEPAAGRPALGAYAPKEVTGYRVQATRWSDEPSVFASETKYAATVTVKACGGYKFAEGAEVTVNGTPVTATGDDYRLTVTVAFPKTGRAPQPETDETADPRTLLVTSDMHKYTDKLYSFLKRLRATGAYPRTVSFAGDMYTAGGGFFKRNWRGYTESVRAVIASVFPASQPVYTMGNHDWESLYDESYYDGAGSDCFATLYGYARVGAVYPGGDTASPYVIFNIGATDVTHGEYYSMFRDTDLQLLRSFLERTDGSGKLIVVNSHWPLHFAYNAGERTVLYAEKAIDLLNEFADKNDIIFVWGHNHYDDPAMLTVRGPGDTIVCDKEGTISRKIKFIYANAGAMLYGTGGLVTFDEKNIRLVYYSLPDDGSDTLVGRGSHLFKRVGR
;
A
#
# COMPACT_ATOMS: atom_id res chain seq x y z
N MET A 1 64.48 37.57 11.11
CA MET A 1 63.88 36.31 10.61
C MET A 1 63.82 35.17 11.63
N ARG A 2 64.79 35.00 12.54
CA ARG A 2 64.80 33.91 13.55
C ARG A 2 63.63 33.88 14.56
N ASN A 3 63.07 35.04 14.95
CA ASN A 3 62.01 35.07 15.97
C ASN A 3 60.60 34.78 15.44
N LYS A 4 60.30 35.09 14.16
CA LYS A 4 58.99 34.76 13.55
C LYS A 4 58.87 33.26 13.23
N VAL A 5 59.97 32.61 12.85
CA VAL A 5 60.02 31.17 12.60
C VAL A 5 59.87 30.37 13.91
N ARG A 6 60.44 30.86 15.03
CA ARG A 6 60.22 30.27 16.36
C ARG A 6 58.77 30.41 16.84
N ALA A 7 58.13 31.57 16.63
CA ALA A 7 56.73 31.75 17.01
C ALA A 7 55.77 30.86 16.19
N MET A 8 56.02 30.69 14.88
CA MET A 8 55.26 29.76 14.03
C MET A 8 55.49 28.29 14.40
N LEU A 9 56.73 27.89 14.74
CA LEU A 9 57.02 26.54 15.20
C LEU A 9 56.38 26.24 16.55
N ILE A 10 56.35 27.20 17.48
CA ILE A 10 55.68 27.04 18.78
C ILE A 10 54.16 26.98 18.60
N ALA A 11 53.57 27.82 17.76
CA ALA A 11 52.13 27.76 17.46
C ALA A 11 51.74 26.45 16.74
N ALA A 12 52.56 25.99 15.79
CA ALA A 12 52.37 24.69 15.15
C ALA A 12 52.53 23.53 16.15
N PHE A 13 53.46 23.62 17.09
CA PHE A 13 53.63 22.61 18.14
C PHE A 13 52.46 22.59 19.14
N PHE A 14 51.87 23.74 19.47
CA PHE A 14 50.66 23.80 20.30
C PHE A 14 49.41 23.34 19.57
N ILE A 15 49.29 23.61 18.26
CA ILE A 15 48.18 23.08 17.45
C ILE A 15 48.35 21.55 17.27
N PHE A 16 49.56 21.07 17.03
CA PHE A 16 49.82 19.63 16.92
C PHE A 16 49.64 18.93 18.26
N ALA A 17 50.07 19.52 19.38
CA ALA A 17 49.84 19.00 20.72
C ALA A 17 48.36 19.05 21.12
N ALA A 18 47.60 20.08 20.74
CA ALA A 18 46.16 20.16 20.98
C ALA A 18 45.39 19.13 20.14
N VAL A 19 45.75 18.93 18.87
CA VAL A 19 45.17 17.89 18.02
C VAL A 19 45.54 16.49 18.53
N THR A 20 46.76 16.29 19.00
CA THR A 20 47.21 15.00 19.57
C THR A 20 46.58 14.72 20.93
N THR A 21 46.36 15.75 21.77
CA THR A 21 45.68 15.60 23.07
C THR A 21 44.18 15.41 22.91
N ILE A 22 43.55 16.01 21.89
CA ILE A 22 42.16 15.72 21.52
C ILE A 22 42.05 14.28 20.97
N PHE A 23 43.01 13.82 20.16
CA PHE A 23 43.03 12.43 19.70
C PHE A 23 43.28 11.41 20.83
N ILE A 24 44.13 11.73 21.80
CA ILE A 24 44.44 10.85 22.94
C ILE A 24 43.33 10.89 24.01
N ALA A 25 42.73 12.05 24.29
CA ALA A 25 41.60 12.15 25.21
C ALA A 25 40.33 11.52 24.64
N LYS A 26 40.14 11.56 23.31
CA LYS A 26 39.05 10.82 22.63
C LYS A 26 39.29 9.30 22.61
N LYS A 27 40.54 8.84 22.82
CA LYS A 27 40.90 7.41 22.87
C LYS A 27 40.84 6.79 24.28
N ILE A 28 40.88 7.59 25.34
CA ILE A 28 41.01 7.10 26.73
C ILE A 28 39.68 7.15 27.51
N LEU A 29 38.63 7.77 26.97
CA LEU A 29 37.32 7.89 27.65
C LEU A 29 36.13 7.26 26.90
N LEU A 30 36.41 6.39 25.93
CA LEU A 30 35.40 5.56 25.27
C LEU A 30 35.71 4.08 25.59
N PRO A 31 34.72 3.29 26.08
CA PRO A 31 34.86 1.84 26.12
C PRO A 31 35.12 1.34 24.69
N GLU A 32 35.91 0.28 24.56
CA GLU A 32 36.33 -0.31 23.29
C GLU A 32 35.16 -0.48 22.29
N LEU A 33 35.14 0.40 21.29
CA LEU A 33 34.41 0.19 20.04
C LEU A 33 35.26 -0.73 19.16
N GLY A 34 35.14 -2.04 19.41
CA GLY A 34 35.43 -3.04 18.38
C GLY A 34 34.45 -2.86 17.22
N ASP A 35 34.95 -3.07 16.00
CA ASP A 35 34.21 -3.24 14.73
C ASP A 35 32.71 -2.88 14.78
N LEU A 36 32.39 -1.64 14.43
CA LEU A 36 31.00 -1.26 14.14
C LEU A 36 30.54 -2.07 12.92
N PRO A 37 29.49 -2.91 13.03
CA PRO A 37 29.00 -3.70 11.92
C PRO A 37 28.51 -2.76 10.80
N LEU A 38 28.71 -3.19 9.54
CA LEU A 38 27.81 -2.77 8.47
C LEU A 38 26.38 -2.88 8.99
N ALA A 39 25.57 -1.87 8.68
CA ALA A 39 24.14 -1.79 8.96
C ALA A 39 23.57 -3.18 9.19
N THR A 40 23.20 -3.45 10.45
CA THR A 40 22.34 -4.58 10.76
C THR A 40 21.14 -4.44 9.83
N GLN A 41 21.15 -5.20 8.74
CA GLN A 41 19.99 -5.95 8.32
C GLN A 41 19.25 -6.31 9.60
N SER A 42 17.93 -6.13 9.64
CA SER A 42 17.17 -6.94 10.56
C SER A 42 17.46 -8.39 10.19
N THR A 43 18.51 -8.97 10.79
CA THR A 43 18.61 -10.39 11.03
C THR A 43 17.55 -10.64 12.10
N GLU A 44 16.30 -10.53 11.68
CA GLU A 44 15.29 -11.42 12.20
C GLU A 44 15.89 -12.80 11.91
N ALA A 45 16.46 -13.42 12.93
CA ALA A 45 17.00 -14.76 12.80
C ALA A 45 15.80 -15.63 12.41
N GLU A 46 15.69 -15.92 11.11
CA GLU A 46 14.65 -16.80 10.59
C GLU A 46 14.84 -18.18 11.26
N PRO A 47 13.73 -18.83 11.65
CA PRO A 47 13.80 -19.97 12.55
C PRO A 47 14.60 -21.10 11.92
N ALA A 48 15.58 -21.61 12.65
CA ALA A 48 16.18 -22.92 12.39
C ALA A 48 15.07 -23.98 12.23
N PRO A 49 15.29 -25.07 11.47
CA PRO A 49 14.31 -26.13 11.35
C PRO A 49 13.99 -26.68 12.74
N VAL A 50 12.81 -26.31 13.21
CA VAL A 50 12.15 -26.86 14.38
C VAL A 50 10.81 -27.36 13.89
N ASP A 51 10.34 -28.44 14.47
CA ASP A 51 8.97 -28.93 14.37
C ASP A 51 7.98 -27.76 14.42
N ALA A 52 7.40 -27.41 13.28
CA ALA A 52 6.64 -26.17 13.15
C ALA A 52 5.55 -26.25 12.10
N TRP A 53 4.52 -25.45 12.31
CA TRP A 53 3.47 -25.19 11.35
C TRP A 53 3.93 -24.10 10.39
N VAL A 54 4.30 -24.49 9.17
CA VAL A 54 4.88 -23.60 8.16
C VAL A 54 3.85 -23.32 7.08
N GLN A 55 3.78 -22.07 6.63
CA GLN A 55 2.89 -21.65 5.55
C GLN A 55 3.20 -22.47 4.30
N THR A 56 2.15 -23.00 3.66
CA THR A 56 2.25 -23.82 2.47
C THR A 56 1.26 -23.35 1.41
N ALA A 57 1.67 -23.46 0.16
CA ALA A 57 0.82 -23.29 -1.00
C ALA A 57 0.21 -24.61 -1.49
N LYS A 58 0.68 -25.75 -0.99
CA LYS A 58 0.30 -27.09 -1.47
C LYS A 58 -0.74 -27.71 -0.54
N ILE A 59 -1.79 -28.28 -1.14
CA ILE A 59 -2.73 -29.18 -0.48
C ILE A 59 -2.33 -30.61 -0.85
N GLU A 60 -2.23 -31.45 0.16
CA GLU A 60 -1.85 -32.86 0.09
C GLU A 60 -2.94 -33.67 0.79
N PRO A 61 -3.43 -34.75 0.16
CA PRO A 61 -4.40 -35.61 0.79
C PRO A 61 -3.84 -36.30 2.04
N GLY A 62 -4.68 -36.42 3.07
CA GLY A 62 -4.36 -37.04 4.35
C GLY A 62 -3.53 -36.17 5.30
N VAL A 63 -3.21 -34.92 4.93
CA VAL A 63 -2.38 -34.01 5.73
C VAL A 63 -3.25 -33.03 6.51
N ASP A 64 -2.84 -32.73 7.75
CA ASP A 64 -3.47 -31.71 8.59
C ASP A 64 -2.92 -30.31 8.28
N TYR A 65 -3.84 -29.34 8.24
CA TYR A 65 -3.59 -27.94 7.99
C TYR A 65 -4.24 -27.07 9.06
N VAL A 66 -3.62 -25.94 9.35
CA VAL A 66 -4.30 -24.81 10.01
C VAL A 66 -4.63 -23.78 8.95
N ILE A 67 -5.92 -23.44 8.84
CA ILE A 67 -6.41 -22.36 7.97
C ILE A 67 -6.37 -21.07 8.78
N VAL A 68 -5.63 -20.07 8.32
CA VAL A 68 -5.51 -18.77 9.01
C VAL A 68 -6.03 -17.64 8.14
N SER A 69 -6.90 -16.81 8.70
CA SER A 69 -7.40 -15.57 8.10
C SER A 69 -7.21 -14.42 9.06
N CYS A 70 -6.70 -13.27 8.61
CA CYS A 70 -6.58 -12.06 9.43
C CYS A 70 -6.00 -12.30 10.85
N GLY A 71 -4.94 -13.10 10.97
CA GLY A 71 -4.31 -13.40 12.27
C GLY A 71 -5.13 -14.33 13.18
N HIS A 72 -6.08 -15.08 12.64
CA HIS A 72 -6.91 -16.02 13.38
C HIS A 72 -6.94 -17.38 12.69
N ALA A 73 -6.64 -18.45 13.42
CA ALA A 73 -6.85 -19.83 12.99
C ALA A 73 -8.34 -20.15 13.01
N LEU A 74 -8.86 -20.67 11.90
CA LEU A 74 -10.24 -21.06 11.75
C LEU A 74 -10.52 -22.32 12.56
N THR A 75 -11.54 -22.27 13.40
CA THR A 75 -12.15 -23.43 14.06
C THR A 75 -13.62 -23.49 13.70
N SER A 76 -14.30 -24.61 13.95
CA SER A 76 -15.75 -24.65 13.90
C SER A 76 -16.35 -25.22 15.18
N ASN A 77 -17.50 -24.66 15.55
CA ASN A 77 -18.36 -25.13 16.62
C ASN A 77 -19.68 -25.61 16.03
N ILE A 78 -20.25 -26.64 16.65
CA ILE A 78 -21.64 -27.01 16.36
C ILE A 78 -22.54 -25.98 17.03
N VAL A 79 -23.47 -25.42 16.26
CA VAL A 79 -24.59 -24.69 16.81
C VAL A 79 -25.84 -25.54 16.64
N ALA A 80 -26.55 -25.77 17.74
CA ALA A 80 -27.87 -26.37 17.70
C ALA A 80 -28.88 -25.30 17.26
N TYR A 81 -29.37 -25.42 16.03
CA TYR A 81 -30.51 -24.65 15.52
C TYR A 81 -31.58 -25.65 15.09
N GLY A 82 -32.58 -25.86 15.96
CA GLY A 82 -33.60 -26.90 15.76
C GLY A 82 -32.98 -28.29 15.59
N ASP A 83 -33.62 -29.12 14.76
CA ASP A 83 -33.29 -30.54 14.61
C ASP A 83 -32.21 -30.81 13.55
N GLY A 84 -31.80 -29.79 12.78
CA GLY A 84 -30.90 -29.94 11.62
C GLY A 84 -29.42 -29.63 11.86
N GLY A 85 -29.06 -28.95 12.96
CA GLY A 85 -27.66 -28.59 13.26
C GLY A 85 -26.99 -27.65 12.24
N GLY A 86 -25.91 -26.98 12.64
CA GLY A 86 -25.12 -26.12 11.76
C GLY A 86 -23.70 -25.89 12.28
N HIS A 87 -22.83 -25.34 11.43
CA HIS A 87 -21.47 -24.94 11.81
C HIS A 87 -21.39 -23.43 12.01
N SER A 88 -20.91 -23.01 13.18
CA SER A 88 -20.39 -21.65 13.38
C SER A 88 -18.89 -21.71 13.26
N PHE A 89 -18.31 -20.93 12.36
CA PHE A 89 -16.86 -20.78 12.34
C PHE A 89 -16.45 -19.71 13.36
N VAL A 90 -15.41 -20.02 14.10
CA VAL A 90 -14.80 -19.12 15.08
C VAL A 90 -13.33 -18.95 14.72
N GLY A 91 -12.76 -17.80 15.04
CA GLY A 91 -11.34 -17.54 14.89
C GLY A 91 -10.64 -17.61 16.24
N VAL A 92 -9.59 -18.41 16.34
CA VAL A 92 -8.66 -18.37 17.48
C VAL A 92 -7.47 -17.48 17.09
N PRO A 93 -7.15 -16.42 17.84
CA PRO A 93 -6.01 -15.55 17.50
C PRO A 93 -4.70 -16.32 17.42
N VAL A 94 -3.91 -16.07 16.37
CA VAL A 94 -2.61 -16.69 16.10
C VAL A 94 -1.63 -15.68 15.50
N SER A 95 -0.33 -15.90 15.66
CA SER A 95 0.71 -15.12 14.96
C SER A 95 1.31 -15.95 13.84
N THR A 96 1.69 -15.31 12.72
CA THR A 96 2.20 -15.98 11.50
C THR A 96 3.54 -15.41 11.00
N GLU A 97 4.32 -14.87 11.91
CA GLU A 97 5.60 -14.22 11.64
C GLU A 97 6.58 -15.13 10.87
N GLY A 98 7.24 -14.58 9.85
CA GLY A 98 8.18 -15.33 9.02
C GLY A 98 7.55 -16.45 8.18
N GLY A 99 6.23 -16.58 8.11
CA GLY A 99 5.55 -17.72 7.48
C GLY A 99 5.48 -18.95 8.38
N VAL A 100 5.69 -18.78 9.69
CA VAL A 100 5.55 -19.82 10.70
C VAL A 100 4.41 -19.46 11.64
N LEU A 101 3.49 -20.39 11.87
CA LEU A 101 2.43 -20.23 12.85
C LEU A 101 3.04 -20.35 14.25
N ARG A 102 2.84 -19.30 15.06
CA ARG A 102 3.31 -19.22 16.45
C ARG A 102 2.12 -19.38 17.38
N GLY A 103 2.34 -20.11 18.47
CA GLY A 103 1.31 -20.44 19.46
C GLY A 103 1.02 -21.93 19.49
N GLU A 104 0.21 -22.35 20.45
CA GLU A 104 -0.27 -23.73 20.56
C GLU A 104 -1.32 -23.99 19.46
N VAL A 105 -1.08 -25.01 18.64
CA VAL A 105 -2.09 -25.50 17.69
C VAL A 105 -2.90 -26.58 18.38
N THR A 106 -4.19 -26.32 18.54
CA THR A 106 -5.12 -27.27 19.16
C THR A 106 -5.81 -28.12 18.09
N PRO A 107 -6.32 -29.32 18.43
CA PRO A 107 -7.01 -30.19 17.47
C PRO A 107 -8.18 -29.51 16.74
N GLU A 108 -8.86 -28.56 17.39
CA GLU A 108 -9.98 -27.81 16.80
C GLU A 108 -9.55 -26.89 15.65
N MET A 109 -8.26 -26.57 15.55
CA MET A 109 -7.70 -25.78 14.45
C MET A 109 -7.30 -26.64 13.24
N LEU A 110 -7.34 -27.98 13.36
CA LEU A 110 -6.84 -28.89 12.35
C LEU A 110 -7.91 -29.24 11.32
N TRP A 111 -7.59 -28.93 10.07
CA TRP A 111 -8.38 -29.22 8.88
C TRP A 111 -7.62 -30.23 8.03
N ARG A 112 -8.28 -31.28 7.58
CA ARG A 112 -7.68 -32.29 6.73
C ARG A 112 -8.37 -32.32 5.38
N PHE A 113 -7.58 -32.49 4.34
CA PHE A 113 -8.08 -32.73 2.99
C PHE A 113 -7.84 -34.21 2.69
N GLU A 114 -8.83 -34.98 2.28
CA GLU A 114 -8.74 -36.43 2.04
C GLU A 114 -9.20 -36.76 0.62
N ILE A 115 -8.66 -37.82 0.01
CA ILE A 115 -9.20 -38.31 -1.27
C ILE A 115 -10.56 -38.98 -0.99
N ARG A 116 -11.57 -38.71 -1.81
CA ARG A 116 -12.84 -39.47 -1.73
C ARG A 116 -12.64 -40.91 -2.19
N GLU A 117 -12.77 -41.86 -1.27
CA GLU A 117 -12.79 -43.30 -1.60
C GLU A 117 -14.15 -43.79 -2.13
N ASP A 118 -15.21 -43.00 -1.97
CA ASP A 118 -16.60 -43.35 -2.28
C ASP A 118 -17.05 -42.95 -3.70
N THR A 119 -16.15 -42.39 -4.53
CA THR A 119 -16.43 -42.04 -5.93
C THR A 119 -15.61 -42.91 -6.89
N ARG A 120 -16.25 -43.43 -7.94
CA ARG A 120 -15.62 -44.32 -8.92
C ARG A 120 -15.46 -43.62 -10.28
N PRO A 121 -14.38 -43.93 -11.04
CA PRO A 121 -14.26 -43.47 -12.41
C PRO A 121 -15.49 -43.83 -13.24
N GLY A 122 -16.19 -42.82 -13.78
CA GLY A 122 -17.41 -42.98 -14.56
C GLY A 122 -18.71 -42.59 -13.83
N ASP A 123 -18.66 -42.27 -12.53
CA ASP A 123 -19.78 -41.60 -11.87
C ASP A 123 -19.94 -40.19 -12.47
N ALA A 124 -21.17 -39.69 -12.58
CA ALA A 124 -21.51 -38.39 -13.20
C ALA A 124 -20.81 -37.16 -12.56
N TYR A 125 -20.09 -37.40 -11.46
CA TYR A 125 -19.52 -36.44 -10.53
C TYR A 125 -18.04 -36.72 -10.22
N TYR A 126 -17.40 -37.69 -10.89
CA TYR A 126 -15.99 -38.04 -10.67
C TYR A 126 -15.05 -37.09 -11.44
N ALA A 127 -14.24 -36.32 -10.71
CA ALA A 127 -13.04 -35.69 -11.23
C ALA A 127 -11.83 -36.25 -10.47
N ALA A 128 -10.70 -36.46 -11.16
CA ALA A 128 -9.51 -37.10 -10.60
C ALA A 128 -8.88 -36.34 -9.40
N ASP A 129 -9.32 -35.10 -9.15
CA ASP A 129 -8.77 -34.17 -8.14
C ASP A 129 -9.78 -33.83 -7.01
N ASP A 130 -10.78 -34.69 -6.78
CA ASP A 130 -11.83 -34.45 -5.77
C ASP A 130 -11.34 -34.75 -4.33
N MET A 131 -11.40 -33.73 -3.45
CA MET A 131 -10.89 -33.79 -2.08
C MET A 131 -12.01 -33.51 -1.07
N LEU A 132 -12.19 -34.42 -0.11
CA LEU A 132 -13.05 -34.26 1.07
C LEU A 132 -12.34 -33.39 2.11
N ILE A 133 -12.98 -32.32 2.60
CA ILE A 133 -12.46 -31.55 3.73
C ILE A 133 -13.09 -32.06 5.01
N THR A 134 -12.26 -32.41 5.98
CA THR A 134 -12.71 -32.79 7.32
C THR A 134 -12.11 -31.89 8.38
N GLN A 135 -12.85 -31.66 9.45
CA GLN A 135 -12.33 -31.09 10.69
C GLN A 135 -12.71 -32.03 11.81
N ASN A 136 -11.71 -32.53 12.56
CA ASN A 136 -11.93 -33.59 13.55
C ASN A 136 -12.65 -34.84 12.98
N GLY A 137 -12.30 -35.25 11.75
CA GLY A 137 -12.87 -36.43 11.08
C GLY A 137 -14.32 -36.25 10.61
N ARG A 138 -14.85 -35.02 10.61
CA ARG A 138 -16.23 -34.72 10.16
C ARG A 138 -16.22 -34.10 8.77
N PRO A 139 -16.88 -34.71 7.78
CA PRO A 139 -16.91 -34.21 6.40
C PRO A 139 -17.77 -32.95 6.25
N ILE A 140 -17.32 -32.00 5.43
CA ILE A 140 -18.17 -30.91 4.92
C ILE A 140 -18.56 -31.27 3.47
N VAL A 141 -19.87 -31.38 3.19
CA VAL A 141 -20.42 -31.99 1.95
C VAL A 141 -20.60 -30.96 0.80
N ARG A 142 -20.64 -31.43 -0.46
CA ARG A 142 -20.46 -30.70 -1.75
C ARG A 142 -21.74 -30.56 -2.62
N ASP A 143 -21.69 -29.68 -3.65
CA ASP A 143 -22.43 -29.74 -4.95
C ASP A 143 -21.66 -29.00 -6.13
N PHE A 144 -22.03 -29.13 -7.42
CA PHE A 144 -21.21 -28.78 -8.64
C PHE A 144 -21.57 -27.47 -9.41
N TRP A 145 -20.61 -26.88 -10.17
CA TRP A 145 -20.87 -26.00 -11.36
C TRP A 145 -19.69 -25.89 -12.37
N ARG A 146 -19.96 -26.15 -13.67
CA ARG A 146 -19.24 -25.74 -14.90
C ARG A 146 -17.70 -25.87 -15.02
N GLY A 147 -17.15 -27.06 -14.78
CA GLY A 147 -15.98 -27.54 -15.54
C GLY A 147 -14.60 -26.92 -15.22
N ASP A 148 -14.48 -26.14 -14.15
CA ASP A 148 -13.21 -25.65 -13.61
C ASP A 148 -13.03 -26.15 -12.15
N THR A 149 -11.79 -26.19 -11.64
CA THR A 149 -11.44 -26.76 -10.33
C THR A 149 -11.78 -25.80 -9.17
N TYR A 150 -12.88 -26.04 -8.46
CA TYR A 150 -13.31 -25.26 -7.29
C TYR A 150 -13.63 -26.19 -6.10
N MET A 151 -13.40 -25.74 -4.86
CA MET A 151 -13.93 -26.42 -3.64
C MET A 151 -15.31 -25.83 -3.30
N ARG A 152 -16.24 -26.55 -2.64
CA ARG A 152 -17.56 -26.02 -2.22
C ARG A 152 -17.88 -26.44 -0.76
N PHE A 153 -18.09 -25.51 0.18
CA PHE A 153 -18.58 -25.81 1.55
C PHE A 153 -20.10 -25.73 1.59
N CYS A 154 -20.85 -26.80 1.86
CA CYS A 154 -22.30 -26.71 2.08
C CYS A 154 -22.68 -27.01 3.54
N VAL A 155 -23.68 -26.28 4.05
CA VAL A 155 -24.39 -26.64 5.30
C VAL A 155 -25.74 -27.23 4.88
N TRP A 156 -26.06 -28.43 5.37
CA TRP A 156 -27.29 -29.15 5.03
C TRP A 156 -28.26 -29.16 6.22
N GLN A 157 -29.56 -29.17 5.97
CA GLN A 157 -30.62 -29.27 6.99
C GLN A 157 -31.52 -30.46 6.61
N ASP A 158 -31.78 -31.41 7.51
CA ASP A 158 -32.84 -32.40 7.32
C ASP A 158 -34.20 -31.70 7.53
N GLY A 159 -35.12 -31.82 6.58
CA GLY A 159 -36.50 -31.33 6.67
C GLY A 159 -37.49 -32.44 6.31
N ASP A 160 -38.47 -32.68 7.17
CA ASP A 160 -39.42 -33.80 7.03
C ASP A 160 -40.56 -33.57 6.01
N GLU A 161 -40.73 -32.39 5.40
CA GLU A 161 -41.81 -32.20 4.41
C GLU A 161 -41.42 -31.23 3.27
N GLU A 162 -41.52 -31.73 2.03
CA GLU A 162 -41.71 -31.10 0.70
C GLU A 162 -41.12 -29.71 0.36
N TYR A 163 -40.13 -29.20 1.08
CA TYR A 163 -39.28 -28.08 0.65
C TYR A 163 -37.81 -28.44 0.82
N LEU A 164 -37.08 -28.49 -0.30
CA LEU A 164 -35.63 -28.67 -0.31
C LEU A 164 -34.99 -27.50 0.46
N PRO A 165 -34.24 -27.74 1.55
CA PRO A 165 -33.58 -26.66 2.25
C PRO A 165 -32.52 -26.02 1.37
N GLU A 166 -32.51 -24.70 1.44
CA GLU A 166 -31.64 -23.75 0.78
C GLU A 166 -30.15 -24.05 1.02
N GLN A 167 -29.43 -24.42 -0.04
CA GLN A 167 -27.99 -24.71 0.03
C GLN A 167 -27.18 -23.40 0.06
N SER A 168 -26.54 -23.10 1.19
CA SER A 168 -25.48 -22.08 1.23
C SER A 168 -24.15 -22.73 0.91
N SER A 169 -23.47 -22.25 -0.12
CA SER A 169 -22.25 -22.89 -0.60
C SER A 169 -21.05 -21.93 -0.68
N TRP A 170 -19.81 -22.36 -0.42
CA TRP A 170 -18.63 -21.46 -0.46
C TRP A 170 -17.49 -22.02 -1.29
N GLN A 171 -16.84 -21.20 -2.13
CA GLN A 171 -15.74 -21.62 -2.98
C GLN A 171 -14.37 -21.23 -2.47
N ILE A 172 -13.36 -22.12 -2.59
CA ILE A 172 -11.95 -21.75 -2.40
C ILE A 172 -11.23 -21.64 -3.75
N LEU A 173 -10.63 -20.47 -4.00
CA LEU A 173 -9.78 -20.16 -5.15
C LEU A 173 -8.31 -20.10 -4.70
N ARG A 174 -7.34 -20.49 -5.53
CA ARG A 174 -5.91 -20.44 -5.20
C ARG A 174 -5.17 -19.43 -6.08
N ARG A 175 -4.33 -18.56 -5.49
CA ARG A 175 -3.31 -17.78 -6.22
C ARG A 175 -2.02 -17.67 -5.39
N GLY A 176 -0.91 -18.25 -5.88
CA GLY A 176 0.34 -18.30 -5.12
C GLY A 176 0.22 -19.14 -3.84
N ASP A 177 0.65 -18.58 -2.69
CA ASP A 177 0.55 -19.15 -1.34
C ASP A 177 -0.69 -18.69 -0.55
N VAL A 178 -1.62 -18.01 -1.22
CA VAL A 178 -2.88 -17.49 -0.66
C VAL A 178 -4.06 -18.18 -1.33
N PHE A 179 -4.99 -18.64 -0.51
CA PHE A 179 -6.28 -19.18 -0.93
C PHE A 179 -7.37 -18.11 -0.67
N TYR A 180 -8.49 -18.14 -1.39
CA TYR A 180 -9.57 -17.16 -1.25
C TYR A 180 -10.90 -17.85 -1.08
N LEU A 181 -11.70 -17.44 -0.09
CA LEU A 181 -13.08 -17.93 0.08
C LEU A 181 -14.08 -17.00 -0.62
N SER A 182 -14.95 -17.53 -1.47
CA SER A 182 -16.11 -16.89 -2.12
C SER A 182 -17.41 -17.55 -1.64
N ALA A 183 -18.55 -16.85 -1.64
CA ALA A 183 -19.85 -17.41 -1.28
C ALA A 183 -20.71 -17.67 -2.52
N VAL A 184 -21.04 -18.90 -2.87
CA VAL A 184 -21.94 -19.24 -3.98
C VAL A 184 -23.35 -19.49 -3.46
N SER A 185 -24.28 -18.57 -3.72
CA SER A 185 -25.70 -18.80 -3.55
C SER A 185 -26.34 -19.23 -4.88
N GLY A 186 -27.23 -20.22 -4.82
CA GLY A 186 -28.00 -20.73 -5.96
C GLY A 186 -29.44 -20.23 -6.02
N SER A 187 -29.89 -19.43 -5.05
CA SER A 187 -31.22 -18.82 -5.05
C SER A 187 -31.15 -17.32 -4.75
N GLU A 188 -32.10 -16.57 -5.32
CA GLU A 188 -32.25 -15.12 -5.13
C GLU A 188 -32.52 -14.72 -3.66
N ASP A 189 -32.79 -15.71 -2.79
CA ASP A 189 -33.14 -15.53 -1.38
C ASP A 189 -32.09 -16.05 -0.37
N THR A 190 -31.00 -16.70 -0.82
CA THR A 190 -29.97 -17.26 0.09
C THR A 190 -28.79 -16.32 0.31
N ASN A 191 -28.84 -15.62 1.45
CA ASN A 191 -28.03 -14.45 1.81
C ASN A 191 -26.99 -14.76 2.90
N ASN A 192 -25.75 -15.17 2.57
CA ASN A 192 -24.71 -15.41 3.58
C ASN A 192 -23.30 -14.89 3.18
N LEU A 193 -22.71 -14.03 4.03
CA LEU A 193 -21.30 -13.59 3.98
C LEU A 193 -20.64 -13.70 5.37
N PHE A 194 -19.34 -14.01 5.41
CA PHE A 194 -18.53 -14.15 6.62
C PHE A 194 -18.04 -12.76 7.06
N TYR A 195 -18.53 -12.21 8.17
CA TYR A 195 -18.08 -10.92 8.72
C TYR A 195 -17.50 -11.10 10.12
N TYR A 196 -16.35 -10.48 10.38
CA TYR A 196 -15.72 -10.46 11.70
C TYR A 196 -15.79 -9.05 12.31
N SER A 197 -16.34 -8.94 13.52
CA SER A 197 -16.37 -7.71 14.32
C SER A 197 -15.62 -7.90 15.63
N LYS A 198 -14.67 -7.00 15.90
CA LYS A 198 -13.92 -6.88 17.17
C LYS A 198 -14.81 -6.81 18.42
N TYR A 199 -16.03 -6.29 18.32
CA TYR A 199 -16.87 -5.98 19.48
C TYR A 199 -17.81 -7.11 19.91
N TYR A 200 -18.05 -8.08 19.03
CA TYR A 200 -19.11 -9.06 19.23
C TYR A 200 -18.66 -10.51 18.99
N GLY A 201 -17.51 -10.76 18.37
CA GLY A 201 -17.19 -12.13 17.93
C GLY A 201 -18.01 -12.53 16.70
N ALA A 202 -17.85 -13.76 16.23
CA ALA A 202 -18.47 -14.22 14.98
C ALA A 202 -20.00 -14.28 15.10
N PHE A 203 -20.71 -13.46 14.31
CA PHE A 203 -22.17 -13.46 14.24
C PHE A 203 -22.69 -13.31 12.80
N LEU A 204 -23.91 -13.81 12.59
CA LEU A 204 -24.66 -13.85 11.34
C LEU A 204 -25.61 -12.62 11.23
N TYR A 205 -25.58 -11.86 10.13
CA TYR A 205 -26.54 -10.76 9.89
C TYR A 205 -26.84 -10.54 8.39
N THR A 206 -28.08 -10.13 8.07
CA THR A 206 -28.71 -10.14 6.72
C THR A 206 -29.12 -8.74 6.20
N GLY A 207 -29.06 -8.52 4.87
CA GLY A 207 -29.63 -7.33 4.19
C GLY A 207 -29.33 -7.25 2.69
N SER A 208 -30.36 -7.38 1.86
CA SER A 208 -30.41 -7.65 0.40
C SER A 208 -30.09 -6.49 -0.58
N TYR A 209 -29.49 -6.77 -1.75
CA TYR A 209 -29.81 -6.18 -3.10
C TYR A 209 -29.18 -7.01 -4.28
N PRO A 210 -29.79 -7.06 -5.48
CA PRO A 210 -29.50 -8.03 -6.56
C PRO A 210 -28.23 -7.80 -7.41
N ASP A 211 -27.37 -6.84 -7.06
CA ASP A 211 -26.27 -6.38 -7.93
C ASP A 211 -24.88 -6.48 -7.26
N MET A 212 -24.60 -7.54 -6.50
CA MET A 212 -23.31 -7.70 -5.81
C MET A 212 -22.39 -8.75 -6.47
N THR A 213 -21.21 -8.28 -6.86
CA THR A 213 -19.96 -9.05 -6.96
C THR A 213 -19.52 -9.48 -5.55
N GLN A 214 -18.90 -10.64 -5.40
CA GLN A 214 -18.75 -11.33 -4.12
C GLN A 214 -17.41 -11.02 -3.45
N PRO A 215 -17.37 -10.59 -2.17
CA PRO A 215 -16.09 -10.38 -1.49
C PRO A 215 -15.32 -11.70 -1.35
N LEU A 216 -14.08 -11.72 -1.85
CA LEU A 216 -13.11 -12.80 -1.62
C LEU A 216 -12.37 -12.57 -0.31
N PHE A 217 -12.31 -13.58 0.57
CA PHE A 217 -11.53 -13.54 1.80
C PHE A 217 -10.21 -14.29 1.64
N ALA A 218 -9.08 -13.59 1.78
CA ALA A 218 -7.77 -14.23 1.77
C ALA A 218 -7.57 -15.13 3.01
N ILE A 219 -7.10 -16.35 2.77
CA ILE A 219 -6.76 -17.35 3.77
C ILE A 219 -5.36 -17.93 3.46
N LYS A 220 -4.60 -18.25 4.50
CA LYS A 220 -3.29 -18.91 4.41
C LYS A 220 -3.40 -20.31 5.00
N LEU A 221 -2.73 -21.28 4.38
CA LEU A 221 -2.63 -22.63 4.93
C LEU A 221 -1.28 -22.82 5.59
N PHE A 222 -1.29 -23.45 6.76
CA PHE A 222 -0.08 -23.87 7.46
C PHE A 222 -0.11 -25.38 7.60
N ARG A 223 0.95 -26.07 7.21
CA ARG A 223 1.12 -27.51 7.44
C ARG A 223 2.21 -27.74 8.46
N TYR A 224 2.09 -28.81 9.24
CA TYR A 224 3.16 -29.23 10.12
C TYR A 224 4.32 -29.80 9.29
N VAL A 225 5.54 -29.37 9.59
CA VAL A 225 6.78 -29.86 8.98
C VAL A 225 7.66 -30.38 10.11
N ASP A 226 7.97 -31.67 10.07
CA ASP A 226 9.00 -32.30 10.92
C ASP A 226 10.38 -31.86 10.41
N SER A 227 11.30 -31.62 11.34
CA SER A 227 12.74 -31.40 11.09
C SER A 227 13.41 -32.39 10.11
N GLY A 228 12.81 -33.55 9.84
CA GLY A 228 13.26 -34.55 8.86
C GLY A 228 12.79 -34.38 7.40
N ASP A 229 11.86 -33.46 7.10
CA ASP A 229 11.32 -33.26 5.75
C ASP A 229 12.29 -32.39 4.91
N GLN A 230 12.83 -32.94 3.81
CA GLN A 230 13.78 -32.21 2.96
C GLN A 230 13.12 -30.99 2.30
N GLN A 231 13.63 -29.79 2.58
CA GLN A 231 13.25 -28.57 1.86
C GLN A 231 13.46 -28.76 0.35
N LYS A 232 12.47 -28.37 -0.45
CA LYS A 232 12.55 -28.48 -1.91
C LYS A 232 13.42 -27.36 -2.47
N GLU A 233 14.30 -27.71 -3.39
CA GLU A 233 15.17 -26.74 -4.06
C GLU A 233 14.44 -26.07 -5.23
N ILE A 234 14.60 -24.76 -5.34
CA ILE A 234 14.15 -23.95 -6.47
C ILE A 234 15.34 -23.79 -7.41
N GLU A 235 15.34 -24.55 -8.49
CA GLU A 235 16.42 -24.55 -9.50
C GLU A 235 16.32 -23.36 -10.47
N ALA A 236 15.13 -22.79 -10.65
CA ALA A 236 14.89 -21.67 -11.57
C ALA A 236 13.87 -20.66 -11.04
N VAL A 237 14.16 -19.38 -11.27
CA VAL A 237 13.34 -18.22 -10.88
C VAL A 237 13.05 -17.38 -12.12
N GLY A 238 11.79 -17.39 -12.57
CA GLY A 238 11.28 -16.48 -13.59
C GLY A 238 10.51 -15.31 -12.98
N LEU A 239 10.87 -14.08 -13.38
CA LEU A 239 10.21 -12.85 -12.97
C LEU A 239 9.67 -12.11 -14.20
N MET A 240 8.51 -11.47 -14.03
CA MET A 240 7.92 -10.56 -15.00
C MET A 240 8.02 -9.13 -14.48
N LEU A 241 8.45 -8.20 -15.33
CA LEU A 241 8.62 -6.79 -14.99
C LEU A 241 8.36 -5.92 -16.22
N GLU A 242 7.38 -5.01 -16.15
CA GLU A 242 7.14 -4.09 -17.26
C GLU A 242 8.32 -3.12 -17.43
N GLU A 243 8.76 -2.92 -18.67
CA GLU A 243 9.85 -1.98 -18.95
C GLU A 243 9.42 -0.52 -18.65
N PRO A 244 10.30 0.30 -18.08
CA PRO A 244 9.97 1.68 -17.76
C PRO A 244 9.69 2.48 -19.04
N ALA A 245 8.54 3.14 -19.08
CA ALA A 245 8.13 4.01 -20.18
C ALA A 245 7.59 5.34 -19.65
N ALA A 246 7.99 6.45 -20.28
CA ALA A 246 7.61 7.79 -19.82
C ALA A 246 6.09 7.96 -19.71
N GLY A 247 5.62 8.49 -18.58
CA GLY A 247 4.19 8.67 -18.30
C GLY A 247 3.45 7.40 -17.89
N ARG A 248 4.12 6.24 -17.83
CA ARG A 248 3.55 5.00 -17.26
C ARG A 248 3.83 4.91 -15.77
N PRO A 249 2.91 4.31 -14.99
CA PRO A 249 3.14 4.06 -13.57
C PRO A 249 4.33 3.11 -13.37
N ALA A 250 5.03 3.27 -12.25
CA ALA A 250 6.09 2.34 -11.86
C ALA A 250 5.49 1.13 -11.11
N LEU A 251 5.21 0.07 -11.85
CA LEU A 251 4.68 -1.18 -11.29
C LEU A 251 5.81 -2.07 -10.75
N GLY A 252 5.47 -2.94 -9.79
CA GLY A 252 6.40 -3.93 -9.26
C GLY A 252 6.59 -5.13 -10.20
N ALA A 253 7.68 -5.87 -9.98
CA ALA A 253 7.83 -7.19 -10.58
C ALA A 253 6.84 -8.18 -9.95
N TYR A 254 6.49 -9.21 -10.71
CA TYR A 254 5.63 -10.29 -10.23
C TYR A 254 6.13 -11.65 -10.71
N ALA A 255 5.80 -12.70 -9.97
CA ALA A 255 6.05 -14.07 -10.39
C ALA A 255 4.90 -14.57 -11.31
N PRO A 256 5.17 -15.44 -12.30
CA PRO A 256 4.12 -16.11 -13.09
C PRO A 256 3.12 -16.86 -12.21
N LYS A 257 1.84 -16.93 -12.62
CA LYS A 257 0.73 -17.47 -11.81
C LYS A 257 0.92 -18.92 -11.32
N GLU A 258 1.65 -19.73 -12.08
CA GLU A 258 1.89 -21.15 -11.78
C GLU A 258 3.02 -21.38 -10.75
N VAL A 259 3.77 -20.33 -10.40
CA VAL A 259 4.90 -20.42 -9.47
C VAL A 259 4.40 -20.48 -8.03
N THR A 260 4.91 -21.46 -7.27
CA THR A 260 4.51 -21.71 -5.88
C THR A 260 5.68 -21.82 -4.91
N GLY A 261 6.91 -21.90 -5.42
CA GLY A 261 8.13 -22.02 -4.60
C GLY A 261 8.67 -20.69 -4.09
N TYR A 262 8.34 -19.57 -4.74
CA TYR A 262 8.82 -18.23 -4.36
C TYR A 262 7.80 -17.15 -4.69
N ARG A 263 7.99 -15.96 -4.11
CA ARG A 263 7.23 -14.74 -4.43
C ARG A 263 8.14 -13.52 -4.51
N VAL A 264 7.68 -12.50 -5.23
CA VAL A 264 8.31 -11.18 -5.15
C VAL A 264 7.92 -10.55 -3.81
N GLN A 265 8.91 -10.24 -2.98
CA GLN A 265 8.71 -9.58 -1.70
C GLN A 265 8.62 -8.05 -1.87
N ALA A 266 9.46 -7.50 -2.75
CA ALA A 266 9.48 -6.07 -3.02
C ALA A 266 10.12 -5.79 -4.38
N THR A 267 9.71 -4.69 -4.99
CA THR A 267 10.43 -4.06 -6.11
C THR A 267 10.71 -2.63 -5.74
N ARG A 268 11.97 -2.22 -5.87
CA ARG A 268 12.41 -0.83 -5.69
C ARG A 268 12.95 -0.29 -6.99
N TRP A 269 12.47 0.87 -7.40
CA TRP A 269 12.93 1.54 -8.60
C TRP A 269 13.92 2.64 -8.21
N SER A 270 14.97 2.84 -9.01
CA SER A 270 15.83 4.00 -8.85
C SER A 270 14.99 5.28 -8.94
N ASP A 271 15.24 6.23 -8.05
CA ASP A 271 14.46 7.46 -7.89
C ASP A 271 13.04 7.30 -7.32
N GLU A 272 12.62 6.08 -6.97
CA GLU A 272 11.28 5.73 -6.46
C GLU A 272 10.13 6.44 -7.21
N PRO A 273 10.07 6.38 -8.56
CA PRO A 273 8.99 6.98 -9.33
C PRO A 273 7.64 6.39 -8.94
N SER A 274 6.61 7.24 -8.85
CA SER A 274 5.21 6.82 -9.00
C SER A 274 4.85 6.72 -10.49
N VAL A 275 5.46 7.59 -11.31
CA VAL A 275 5.37 7.61 -12.77
C VAL A 275 6.77 7.84 -13.34
N PHE A 276 7.13 7.07 -14.37
CA PHE A 276 8.43 7.24 -15.00
C PHE A 276 8.52 8.58 -15.76
N ALA A 277 9.58 9.34 -15.51
CA ALA A 277 9.92 10.53 -16.25
C ALA A 277 10.52 10.18 -17.61
N SER A 278 10.50 11.14 -18.54
CA SER A 278 11.11 11.03 -19.86
C SER A 278 12.63 11.16 -19.81
N GLU A 279 13.33 10.61 -20.81
CA GLU A 279 14.78 10.71 -20.98
C GLU A 279 15.61 10.28 -19.75
N THR A 280 15.02 9.46 -18.89
CA THR A 280 15.55 9.08 -17.57
C THR A 280 15.93 7.62 -17.56
N LYS A 281 17.09 7.28 -16.99
CA LYS A 281 17.51 5.90 -16.80
C LYS A 281 16.90 5.36 -15.51
N TYR A 282 16.40 4.14 -15.56
CA TYR A 282 15.89 3.45 -14.39
C TYR A 282 16.58 2.11 -14.16
N ALA A 283 16.69 1.74 -12.90
CA ALA A 283 17.05 0.39 -12.48
C ALA A 283 16.00 -0.13 -11.49
N ALA A 284 15.66 -1.41 -11.59
CA ALA A 284 14.81 -2.10 -10.62
C ALA A 284 15.67 -3.05 -9.78
N THR A 285 15.50 -2.98 -8.46
CA THR A 285 15.99 -3.98 -7.52
C THR A 285 14.80 -4.78 -7.01
N VAL A 286 14.73 -6.04 -7.39
CA VAL A 286 13.67 -6.97 -7.03
C VAL A 286 14.18 -7.90 -5.95
N THR A 287 13.50 -7.94 -4.80
CA THR A 287 13.75 -8.92 -3.75
C THR A 287 12.74 -10.04 -3.88
N VAL A 288 13.23 -11.27 -4.03
CA VAL A 288 12.45 -12.50 -4.15
C VAL A 288 12.65 -13.30 -2.89
N LYS A 289 11.58 -13.79 -2.29
CA LYS A 289 11.60 -14.63 -1.09
C LYS A 289 11.07 -16.02 -1.42
N ALA A 290 11.79 -17.05 -0.97
CA ALA A 290 11.31 -18.43 -1.02
C ALA A 290 10.07 -18.59 -0.13
N CYS A 291 9.08 -19.33 -0.62
CA CYS A 291 7.90 -19.71 0.14
C CYS A 291 8.24 -20.82 1.15
N GLY A 292 7.41 -20.99 2.19
CA GLY A 292 7.65 -22.00 3.23
C GLY A 292 7.81 -23.41 2.65
N GLY A 293 8.82 -24.14 3.14
CA GLY A 293 9.18 -25.48 2.65
C GLY A 293 10.07 -25.51 1.40
N TYR A 294 10.49 -24.35 0.89
CA TYR A 294 11.42 -24.22 -0.22
C TYR A 294 12.69 -23.45 0.16
N LYS A 295 13.76 -23.72 -0.58
CA LYS A 295 14.98 -22.92 -0.61
C LYS A 295 15.46 -22.77 -2.05
N PHE A 296 16.23 -21.74 -2.37
CA PHE A 296 16.91 -21.59 -3.65
C PHE A 296 18.08 -22.57 -3.75
N ALA A 297 18.19 -23.25 -4.89
CA ALA A 297 19.34 -24.10 -5.17
C ALA A 297 20.62 -23.25 -5.28
N GLU A 298 21.78 -23.83 -4.95
CA GLU A 298 23.06 -23.20 -5.27
C GLU A 298 23.17 -23.06 -6.80
N GLY A 299 23.27 -21.82 -7.28
CA GLY A 299 23.32 -21.53 -8.72
C GLY A 299 21.97 -21.53 -9.43
N ALA A 300 20.85 -21.35 -8.71
CA ALA A 300 19.52 -21.23 -9.31
C ALA A 300 19.50 -20.21 -10.48
N GLU A 301 18.96 -20.62 -11.63
CA GLU A 301 18.88 -19.77 -12.82
C GLU A 301 17.81 -18.70 -12.62
N VAL A 302 18.18 -17.42 -12.78
CA VAL A 302 17.23 -16.31 -12.62
C VAL A 302 17.02 -15.60 -13.95
N THR A 303 15.77 -15.38 -14.32
CA THR A 303 15.37 -14.65 -15.52
C THR A 303 14.39 -13.53 -15.20
N VAL A 304 14.50 -12.42 -15.95
CA VAL A 304 13.51 -11.34 -15.97
C VAL A 304 13.02 -11.20 -17.40
N ASN A 305 11.71 -11.33 -17.62
CA ASN A 305 11.08 -11.36 -18.94
C ASN A 305 11.74 -12.39 -19.89
N GLY A 306 12.13 -13.55 -19.35
CA GLY A 306 12.82 -14.62 -20.09
C GLY A 306 14.30 -14.35 -20.41
N THR A 307 14.86 -13.21 -19.98
CA THR A 307 16.29 -12.90 -20.15
C THR A 307 17.07 -13.28 -18.89
N PRO A 308 18.17 -14.06 -18.99
CA PRO A 308 19.01 -14.41 -17.85
C PRO A 308 19.61 -13.18 -17.16
N VAL A 309 19.57 -13.15 -15.84
CA VAL A 309 20.12 -12.09 -15.00
C VAL A 309 20.88 -12.68 -13.82
N THR A 310 21.87 -11.95 -13.32
CA THR A 310 22.57 -12.33 -12.09
C THR A 310 21.72 -11.95 -10.88
N ALA A 311 21.58 -12.89 -9.95
CA ALA A 311 21.00 -12.65 -8.64
C ALA A 311 22.07 -12.86 -7.56
N THR A 312 21.96 -12.14 -6.46
CA THR A 312 22.77 -12.33 -5.26
C THR A 312 21.86 -12.59 -4.08
N GLY A 313 22.22 -13.50 -3.19
CA GLY A 313 21.35 -13.84 -2.08
C GLY A 313 21.81 -15.04 -1.29
N ASP A 314 20.89 -15.58 -0.52
CA ASP A 314 21.02 -16.81 0.24
C ASP A 314 19.93 -17.80 -0.16
N ASP A 315 19.88 -18.93 0.55
CA ASP A 315 18.93 -20.02 0.37
C ASP A 315 17.45 -19.57 0.41
N TYR A 316 17.12 -18.41 0.98
CA TYR A 316 15.73 -17.99 1.18
C TYR A 316 15.39 -16.64 0.56
N ARG A 317 16.39 -15.84 0.19
CA ARG A 317 16.19 -14.53 -0.43
C ARG A 317 17.19 -14.28 -1.54
N LEU A 318 16.65 -13.95 -2.72
CA LEU A 318 17.43 -13.46 -3.86
C LEU A 318 17.16 -11.98 -4.09
N THR A 319 18.21 -11.25 -4.44
CA THR A 319 18.15 -9.87 -4.92
C THR A 319 18.59 -9.82 -6.37
N VAL A 320 17.72 -9.28 -7.22
CA VAL A 320 17.93 -9.15 -8.66
C VAL A 320 17.97 -7.67 -9.00
N THR A 321 19.00 -7.23 -9.73
CA THR A 321 19.09 -5.86 -10.22
C THR A 321 19.06 -5.82 -11.74
N VAL A 322 18.13 -5.05 -12.30
CA VAL A 322 17.97 -4.88 -13.75
C VAL A 322 18.10 -3.39 -14.08
N ALA A 323 18.98 -3.06 -15.02
CA ALA A 323 19.13 -1.69 -15.53
C ALA A 323 18.46 -1.56 -16.90
N PHE A 324 17.74 -0.47 -17.11
CA PHE A 324 17.04 -0.17 -18.35
C PHE A 324 17.71 1.00 -19.08
N PRO A 325 17.57 1.07 -20.42
CA PRO A 325 17.96 2.26 -21.17
C PRO A 325 17.11 3.47 -20.73
N LYS A 326 17.46 4.65 -21.26
CA LYS A 326 16.64 5.84 -21.03
C LYS A 326 15.23 5.61 -21.55
N THR A 327 14.23 6.04 -20.79
CA THR A 327 12.85 6.16 -21.27
C THR A 327 12.80 7.08 -22.48
N GLY A 328 11.87 6.80 -23.40
CA GLY A 328 11.62 7.69 -24.53
C GLY A 328 11.10 9.06 -24.08
N ARG A 329 11.00 9.99 -25.04
CA ARG A 329 10.30 11.25 -24.80
C ARG A 329 8.83 10.96 -24.48
N ALA A 330 8.31 11.57 -23.42
CA ALA A 330 6.88 11.63 -23.23
C ALA A 330 6.27 12.43 -24.41
N PRO A 331 5.04 12.12 -24.84
CA PRO A 331 4.27 13.04 -25.66
C PRO A 331 4.24 14.37 -24.90
N GLN A 332 4.94 15.38 -25.41
CA GLN A 332 4.78 16.71 -24.85
C GLN A 332 3.34 17.12 -25.16
N PRO A 333 2.57 17.59 -24.18
CA PRO A 333 1.41 18.41 -24.52
C PRO A 333 1.93 19.46 -25.48
N GLU A 334 1.24 19.70 -26.60
CA GLU A 334 1.55 20.85 -27.45
C GLU A 334 1.73 22.03 -26.50
N THR A 335 2.94 22.61 -26.51
CA THR A 335 3.30 23.65 -25.56
C THR A 335 2.45 24.86 -25.86
N ASP A 336 1.29 24.91 -25.23
CA ASP A 336 0.50 26.11 -25.10
C ASP A 336 1.08 26.86 -23.90
N GLU A 337 1.47 28.12 -24.10
CA GLU A 337 2.19 28.99 -23.14
C GLU A 337 1.35 29.31 -21.88
N THR A 338 0.23 28.62 -21.67
CA THR A 338 -0.78 28.99 -20.68
C THR A 338 -0.54 28.41 -19.30
N ALA A 339 0.09 27.23 -19.13
CA ALA A 339 0.32 26.65 -17.79
C ALA A 339 1.62 27.18 -17.14
N ASP A 340 1.51 27.72 -15.92
CA ASP A 340 2.66 28.23 -15.17
C ASP A 340 3.41 27.08 -14.47
N PRO A 341 4.70 26.84 -14.81
CA PRO A 341 5.49 25.75 -14.24
C PRO A 341 5.76 25.90 -12.73
N ARG A 342 5.43 27.04 -12.11
CA ARG A 342 5.55 27.26 -10.67
C ARG A 342 4.20 27.40 -9.95
N THR A 343 3.14 26.93 -10.59
CA THR A 343 1.80 26.93 -10.01
C THR A 343 1.21 25.52 -10.00
N LEU A 344 0.66 25.09 -8.86
CA LEU A 344 -0.10 23.86 -8.73
C LEU A 344 -1.37 24.10 -7.90
N LEU A 345 -2.47 23.47 -8.30
CA LEU A 345 -3.69 23.37 -7.51
C LEU A 345 -3.65 22.06 -6.73
N VAL A 346 -3.92 22.11 -5.43
CA VAL A 346 -4.17 20.94 -4.60
C VAL A 346 -5.63 20.91 -4.17
N THR A 347 -6.24 19.73 -4.21
CA THR A 347 -7.55 19.41 -3.63
C THR A 347 -7.57 17.93 -3.27
N SER A 348 -8.67 17.43 -2.73
CA SER A 348 -8.84 16.05 -2.32
C SER A 348 -10.33 15.71 -2.28
N ASP A 349 -10.68 14.49 -1.90
CA ASP A 349 -12.03 14.14 -1.44
C ASP A 349 -13.08 14.54 -2.47
N MET A 350 -12.83 14.10 -3.70
CA MET A 350 -13.70 14.35 -4.85
C MET A 350 -15.03 13.63 -4.70
N HIS A 351 -15.07 12.43 -4.11
CA HIS A 351 -16.29 11.66 -3.84
C HIS A 351 -17.32 11.68 -4.97
N LYS A 352 -16.88 11.60 -6.24
CA LYS A 352 -17.67 11.68 -7.50
C LYS A 352 -18.01 13.07 -8.08
N TYR A 353 -17.73 14.18 -7.40
CA TYR A 353 -18.22 15.53 -7.75
C TYR A 353 -17.38 16.23 -8.84
N THR A 354 -17.41 15.69 -10.06
CA THR A 354 -16.74 16.30 -11.23
C THR A 354 -17.36 17.63 -11.67
N ASP A 355 -18.64 17.86 -11.36
CA ASP A 355 -19.36 19.12 -11.57
C ASP A 355 -18.79 20.25 -10.70
N LYS A 356 -18.52 19.97 -9.42
CA LYS A 356 -17.87 20.93 -8.51
C LYS A 356 -16.45 21.23 -8.96
N LEU A 357 -15.70 20.22 -9.38
CA LEU A 357 -14.37 20.41 -9.97
C LEU A 357 -14.44 21.32 -11.20
N TYR A 358 -15.33 21.05 -12.15
CA TYR A 358 -15.47 21.90 -13.34
C TYR A 358 -15.80 23.36 -12.99
N SER A 359 -16.76 23.56 -12.09
CA SER A 359 -17.15 24.90 -11.62
C SER A 359 -15.98 25.63 -10.95
N PHE A 360 -15.25 24.93 -10.08
CA PHE A 360 -14.09 25.48 -9.37
C PHE A 360 -12.98 25.85 -10.34
N LEU A 361 -12.59 24.95 -11.26
CA LEU A 361 -11.53 25.19 -12.24
C LEU A 361 -11.88 26.35 -13.17
N LYS A 362 -13.13 26.44 -13.64
CA LYS A 362 -13.57 27.55 -14.51
C LYS A 362 -13.41 28.90 -13.81
N ARG A 363 -13.78 28.97 -12.53
CA ARG A 363 -13.66 30.19 -11.72
C ARG A 363 -12.21 30.50 -11.36
N LEU A 364 -11.39 29.48 -11.11
CA LEU A 364 -9.95 29.62 -10.91
C LEU A 364 -9.28 30.19 -12.17
N ARG A 365 -9.63 29.68 -13.36
CA ARG A 365 -9.10 30.21 -14.62
C ARG A 365 -9.43 31.70 -14.79
N ALA A 366 -10.62 32.12 -14.37
CA ALA A 366 -11.05 33.51 -14.42
C ALA A 366 -10.24 34.44 -13.48
N THR A 367 -9.54 33.90 -12.47
CA THR A 367 -8.62 34.70 -11.64
C THR A 367 -7.26 34.92 -12.31
N GLY A 368 -7.01 34.32 -13.48
CA GLY A 368 -5.73 34.36 -14.17
C GLY A 368 -4.72 33.33 -13.64
N ALA A 369 -5.14 32.39 -12.81
CA ALA A 369 -4.30 31.28 -12.36
C ALA A 369 -4.35 30.12 -13.35
N TYR A 370 -3.17 29.61 -13.73
CA TYR A 370 -3.02 28.52 -14.68
C TYR A 370 -2.07 27.45 -14.12
N PRO A 371 -2.57 26.55 -13.27
CA PRO A 371 -1.72 25.56 -12.62
C PRO A 371 -1.12 24.56 -13.62
N ARG A 372 0.16 24.25 -13.51
CA ARG A 372 0.79 23.14 -14.25
C ARG A 372 0.30 21.78 -13.77
N THR A 373 -0.05 21.65 -12.49
CA THR A 373 -0.62 20.43 -11.93
C THR A 373 -1.93 20.69 -11.21
N VAL A 374 -2.90 19.80 -11.42
CA VAL A 374 -4.06 19.64 -10.54
C VAL A 374 -3.84 18.35 -9.74
N SER A 375 -3.46 18.49 -8.47
CA SER A 375 -3.11 17.38 -7.59
C SER A 375 -4.27 17.03 -6.68
N PHE A 376 -4.53 15.73 -6.55
CA PHE A 376 -5.57 15.17 -5.68
C PHE A 376 -4.93 14.38 -4.54
N ALA A 377 -5.26 14.73 -3.30
CA ALA A 377 -4.75 14.07 -2.09
C ALA A 377 -5.64 12.88 -1.67
N GLY A 378 -6.19 12.13 -2.63
CA GLY A 378 -7.01 10.94 -2.39
C GLY A 378 -8.53 11.15 -2.45
N ASP A 379 -9.24 10.03 -2.34
CA ASP A 379 -10.69 9.87 -2.31
C ASP A 379 -11.36 10.45 -3.56
N MET A 380 -10.92 9.91 -4.69
CA MET A 380 -11.42 10.30 -5.99
C MET A 380 -12.88 9.95 -6.15
N TYR A 381 -13.30 8.78 -5.66
CA TYR A 381 -14.65 8.29 -5.87
C TYR A 381 -15.21 7.50 -4.69
N THR A 382 -16.45 7.80 -4.31
CA THR A 382 -17.31 6.94 -3.48
C THR A 382 -18.72 6.91 -4.08
N ALA A 383 -19.39 5.76 -4.10
CA ALA A 383 -20.84 5.77 -4.22
C ALA A 383 -21.40 5.91 -2.79
N GLY A 384 -22.32 6.86 -2.58
CA GLY A 384 -22.92 7.06 -1.26
C GLY A 384 -23.55 5.75 -0.77
N GLY A 385 -23.41 5.45 0.52
CA GLY A 385 -23.99 4.26 1.14
C GLY A 385 -23.10 3.00 1.16
N GLY A 386 -21.78 3.13 0.95
CA GLY A 386 -20.88 1.97 0.95
C GLY A 386 -21.00 1.09 -0.30
N PHE A 387 -21.56 1.63 -1.38
CA PHE A 387 -21.72 0.91 -2.63
C PHE A 387 -20.58 1.22 -3.61
N PHE A 388 -20.14 0.18 -4.32
CA PHE A 388 -19.02 0.21 -5.26
C PHE A 388 -19.51 0.62 -6.65
N LYS A 389 -18.86 1.57 -7.32
CA LYS A 389 -19.17 1.86 -8.75
C LYS A 389 -18.26 1.03 -9.65
N ARG A 390 -18.87 0.26 -10.55
CA ARG A 390 -18.19 -0.64 -11.51
C ARG A 390 -17.48 0.04 -12.68
N ASN A 391 -17.42 1.39 -12.76
CA ASN A 391 -16.81 2.12 -13.89
C ASN A 391 -15.80 3.19 -13.45
N TRP A 392 -14.77 2.77 -12.71
CA TRP A 392 -13.66 3.64 -12.29
C TRP A 392 -12.90 4.23 -13.48
N ARG A 393 -12.67 3.44 -14.53
CA ARG A 393 -12.02 3.91 -15.76
C ARG A 393 -12.77 5.10 -16.37
N GLY A 394 -14.08 4.98 -16.57
CA GLY A 394 -14.89 6.08 -17.11
C GLY A 394 -14.95 7.28 -16.17
N TYR A 395 -14.90 7.08 -14.84
CA TYR A 395 -14.82 8.20 -13.89
C TYR A 395 -13.48 8.93 -13.98
N THR A 396 -12.36 8.21 -13.98
CA THR A 396 -11.03 8.82 -14.12
C THR A 396 -10.90 9.55 -15.46
N GLU A 397 -11.41 8.98 -16.55
CA GLU A 397 -11.49 9.65 -17.86
C GLU A 397 -12.34 10.93 -17.79
N SER A 398 -13.45 10.93 -17.04
CA SER A 398 -14.28 12.12 -16.84
C SER A 398 -13.54 13.22 -16.07
N VAL A 399 -12.80 12.87 -15.01
CA VAL A 399 -11.98 13.85 -14.26
C VAL A 399 -10.91 14.45 -15.19
N ARG A 400 -10.21 13.61 -15.96
CA ARG A 400 -9.22 14.05 -16.94
C ARG A 400 -9.83 14.96 -18.00
N ALA A 401 -11.02 14.63 -18.52
CA ALA A 401 -11.74 15.43 -19.49
C ALA A 401 -12.17 16.79 -18.92
N VAL A 402 -12.65 16.85 -17.67
CA VAL A 402 -12.99 18.10 -16.99
C VAL A 402 -11.76 19.00 -16.87
N ILE A 403 -10.62 18.46 -16.42
CA ILE A 403 -9.37 19.23 -16.31
C ILE A 403 -8.94 19.71 -17.70
N ALA A 404 -8.88 18.82 -18.70
CA ALA A 404 -8.47 19.18 -20.05
C ALA A 404 -9.38 20.22 -20.72
N SER A 405 -10.68 20.22 -20.40
CA SER A 405 -11.64 21.20 -20.92
C SER A 405 -11.39 22.64 -20.41
N VAL A 406 -10.82 22.78 -19.21
CA VAL A 406 -10.55 24.09 -18.59
C VAL A 406 -9.07 24.46 -18.71
N PHE A 407 -8.17 23.50 -18.48
CA PHE A 407 -6.73 23.64 -18.48
C PHE A 407 -6.08 22.49 -19.27
N PRO A 408 -6.03 22.57 -20.61
CA PRO A 408 -5.51 21.48 -21.46
C PRO A 408 -4.03 21.17 -21.23
N ALA A 409 -3.25 22.12 -20.73
CA ALA A 409 -1.83 21.97 -20.43
C ALA A 409 -1.53 21.51 -18.98
N SER A 410 -2.55 21.33 -18.13
CA SER A 410 -2.38 20.84 -16.77
C SER A 410 -2.29 19.33 -16.70
N GLN A 411 -1.37 18.82 -15.90
CA GLN A 411 -1.30 17.40 -15.56
C GLN A 411 -2.16 17.10 -14.33
N PRO A 412 -3.10 16.14 -14.38
CA PRO A 412 -3.72 15.60 -13.18
C PRO A 412 -2.74 14.68 -12.45
N VAL A 413 -2.58 14.84 -11.13
CA VAL A 413 -1.78 13.95 -10.28
C VAL A 413 -2.67 13.35 -9.20
N TYR A 414 -2.69 12.03 -9.07
CA TYR A 414 -3.57 11.33 -8.15
C TYR A 414 -2.76 10.63 -7.06
N THR A 415 -3.04 10.95 -5.80
CA THR A 415 -2.68 10.12 -4.64
C THR A 415 -3.86 9.23 -4.31
N MET A 416 -3.62 8.00 -3.87
CA MET A 416 -4.67 7.07 -3.48
C MET A 416 -5.24 7.46 -2.11
N GLY A 417 -6.55 7.60 -1.99
CA GLY A 417 -7.26 7.73 -0.70
C GLY A 417 -7.76 6.39 -0.17
N ASN A 418 -8.39 6.41 0.99
CA ASN A 418 -8.88 5.18 1.60
C ASN A 418 -10.05 4.60 0.80
N HIS A 419 -10.91 5.45 0.24
CA HIS A 419 -12.01 4.97 -0.58
C HIS A 419 -11.56 4.49 -1.96
N ASP A 420 -10.46 5.04 -2.48
CA ASP A 420 -9.82 4.52 -3.68
C ASP A 420 -9.27 3.12 -3.42
N TRP A 421 -8.65 2.89 -2.25
CA TRP A 421 -8.17 1.57 -1.87
C TRP A 421 -9.31 0.57 -1.65
N GLU A 422 -10.30 0.91 -0.81
CA GLU A 422 -11.44 0.05 -0.47
C GLU A 422 -12.23 -0.34 -1.71
N SER A 423 -12.44 0.61 -2.62
CA SER A 423 -13.35 0.43 -3.74
C SER A 423 -12.71 -0.19 -4.97
N LEU A 424 -11.38 -0.18 -5.06
CA LEU A 424 -10.60 -0.83 -6.11
C LEU A 424 -10.21 -2.26 -5.75
N TYR A 425 -10.86 -2.82 -4.73
CA TYR A 425 -10.80 -4.22 -4.39
C TYR A 425 -11.36 -5.06 -5.55
N ASP A 426 -10.46 -5.60 -6.38
CA ASP A 426 -10.76 -6.55 -7.45
C ASP A 426 -10.39 -7.96 -6.99
N GLU A 427 -11.34 -8.87 -7.12
CA GLU A 427 -11.31 -10.31 -6.79
C GLU A 427 -10.20 -11.12 -7.51
N SER A 428 -9.37 -10.48 -8.34
CA SER A 428 -8.32 -11.16 -9.12
C SER A 428 -6.88 -10.93 -8.64
N TYR A 429 -6.64 -10.12 -7.61
CA TYR A 429 -5.27 -9.83 -7.15
C TYR A 429 -5.22 -9.77 -5.62
N TYR A 430 -4.22 -10.38 -4.98
CA TYR A 430 -3.91 -10.10 -3.57
C TYR A 430 -2.44 -10.39 -3.26
N ASP A 431 -1.64 -9.34 -3.41
CA ASP A 431 -0.62 -8.84 -2.48
C ASP A 431 -0.13 -7.52 -3.11
N GLY A 432 -0.87 -6.42 -2.94
CA GLY A 432 -0.67 -5.16 -3.69
C GLY A 432 -1.81 -4.73 -4.65
N ALA A 433 -2.89 -5.51 -4.72
CA ALA A 433 -3.99 -5.36 -5.68
C ALA A 433 -4.64 -3.98 -5.77
N GLY A 434 -5.00 -3.37 -4.63
CA GLY A 434 -5.57 -2.01 -4.64
C GLY A 434 -4.57 -0.98 -5.17
N SER A 435 -3.27 -1.16 -4.90
CA SER A 435 -2.21 -0.29 -5.41
C SER A 435 -1.98 -0.48 -6.91
N ASP A 436 -1.97 -1.72 -7.40
CA ASP A 436 -1.80 -2.02 -8.83
C ASP A 436 -3.03 -1.64 -9.66
N CYS A 437 -4.23 -1.85 -9.11
CA CYS A 437 -5.48 -1.38 -9.71
C CYS A 437 -5.52 0.14 -9.76
N PHE A 438 -5.15 0.81 -8.67
CA PHE A 438 -5.00 2.27 -8.64
C PHE A 438 -3.98 2.73 -9.68
N ALA A 439 -2.81 2.10 -9.74
CA ALA A 439 -1.79 2.42 -10.73
C ALA A 439 -2.28 2.22 -12.16
N THR A 440 -3.03 1.16 -12.44
CA THR A 440 -3.60 0.88 -13.76
C THR A 440 -4.69 1.88 -14.16
N LEU A 441 -5.54 2.28 -13.21
CA LEU A 441 -6.70 3.15 -13.47
C LEU A 441 -6.32 4.63 -13.47
N TYR A 442 -5.55 5.06 -12.48
CA TYR A 442 -5.15 6.44 -12.30
C TYR A 442 -3.83 6.77 -12.96
N GLY A 443 -2.99 5.78 -13.25
CA GLY A 443 -1.69 5.96 -13.90
C GLY A 443 -0.56 6.33 -12.94
N TYR A 444 -0.74 6.10 -11.64
CA TYR A 444 0.21 6.50 -10.58
C TYR A 444 0.41 5.35 -9.60
N ALA A 445 1.65 4.95 -9.33
CA ALA A 445 1.90 4.04 -8.22
C ALA A 445 1.48 4.71 -6.90
N ARG A 446 1.03 3.90 -5.92
CA ARG A 446 0.55 4.38 -4.62
C ARG A 446 1.55 5.29 -3.90
N VAL A 447 2.83 4.93 -3.95
CA VAL A 447 3.93 5.67 -3.31
C VAL A 447 4.99 5.96 -4.36
N GLY A 448 5.50 7.19 -4.39
CA GLY A 448 6.63 7.54 -5.25
C GLY A 448 6.57 8.94 -5.85
N ALA A 449 7.64 9.32 -6.53
CA ALA A 449 7.84 10.63 -7.13
C ALA A 449 7.09 10.81 -8.46
N VAL A 450 6.53 11.99 -8.64
CA VAL A 450 5.89 12.47 -9.87
C VAL A 450 6.54 13.80 -10.24
N TYR A 451 7.18 13.80 -11.41
CA TYR A 451 7.72 15.02 -12.00
C TYR A 451 6.69 15.62 -12.95
N PRO A 452 6.23 16.87 -12.70
CA PRO A 452 5.30 17.57 -13.59
C PRO A 452 5.78 17.58 -15.04
N GLY A 453 4.87 17.24 -15.96
CA GLY A 453 5.18 17.07 -17.39
C GLY A 453 6.05 15.85 -17.72
N GLY A 454 6.36 14.98 -16.75
CA GLY A 454 7.30 13.89 -16.94
C GLY A 454 8.74 14.35 -17.12
N ASP A 455 9.10 15.52 -16.57
CA ASP A 455 10.42 16.15 -16.73
C ASP A 455 11.13 16.33 -15.38
N THR A 456 12.26 15.64 -15.20
CA THR A 456 13.08 15.74 -13.99
C THR A 456 13.68 17.14 -13.78
N ALA A 457 13.69 17.99 -14.80
CA ALA A 457 14.08 19.40 -14.69
C ALA A 457 12.99 20.29 -14.05
N SER A 458 11.75 19.81 -13.87
CA SER A 458 10.64 20.56 -13.27
C SER A 458 11.05 21.27 -11.96
N PRO A 459 10.61 22.52 -11.72
CA PRO A 459 11.00 23.29 -10.53
C PRO A 459 10.37 22.76 -9.23
N TYR A 460 9.43 21.83 -9.32
CA TYR A 460 8.89 21.09 -8.19
C TYR A 460 8.69 19.61 -8.52
N VAL A 461 8.57 18.80 -7.48
CA VAL A 461 8.32 17.36 -7.54
C VAL A 461 7.27 17.01 -6.48
N ILE A 462 6.34 16.13 -6.84
CA ILE A 462 5.31 15.62 -5.91
C ILE A 462 5.72 14.21 -5.52
N PHE A 463 5.80 13.91 -4.23
CA PHE A 463 5.98 12.56 -3.72
C PHE A 463 4.65 12.08 -3.13
N ASN A 464 4.01 11.12 -3.79
CA ASN A 464 2.75 10.57 -3.34
C ASN A 464 2.99 9.60 -2.18
N ILE A 465 2.17 9.71 -1.14
CA ILE A 465 2.02 8.71 -0.09
C ILE A 465 0.54 8.35 -0.02
N GLY A 466 0.12 7.43 -0.90
CA GLY A 466 -1.26 6.96 -0.92
C GLY A 466 -1.64 6.21 0.35
N ALA A 467 -2.91 6.31 0.71
CA ALA A 467 -3.51 5.61 1.83
C ALA A 467 -3.19 4.12 1.77
N THR A 468 -3.08 3.50 2.93
CA THR A 468 -2.88 2.05 3.05
C THR A 468 -3.91 1.54 4.01
N ASP A 469 -4.64 0.47 3.69
CA ASP A 469 -5.30 -0.27 4.76
C ASP A 469 -5.80 -1.68 4.43
N VAL A 470 -5.02 -2.70 4.79
CA VAL A 470 -5.44 -3.81 5.67
C VAL A 470 -4.12 -4.48 6.05
N THR A 471 -3.74 -4.42 7.32
CA THR A 471 -2.74 -5.34 7.88
C THR A 471 -3.45 -6.07 9.01
N HIS A 472 -3.66 -7.38 8.87
CA HIS A 472 -4.27 -8.21 9.92
C HIS A 472 -5.76 -7.94 10.25
N GLY A 473 -6.54 -7.37 9.33
CA GLY A 473 -7.98 -7.16 9.55
C GLY A 473 -8.33 -5.98 10.47
N GLU A 474 -7.36 -5.14 10.81
CA GLU A 474 -7.57 -3.90 11.53
C GLU A 474 -7.37 -2.72 10.57
N TYR A 475 -8.39 -1.86 10.49
CA TYR A 475 -8.40 -0.66 9.66
C TYR A 475 -7.58 0.44 10.37
N TYR A 476 -6.34 0.64 9.96
CA TYR A 476 -5.47 1.70 10.46
C TYR A 476 -5.08 2.74 9.40
N SER A 477 -5.49 3.99 9.65
CA SER A 477 -4.80 5.16 9.11
C SER A 477 -3.37 5.18 9.63
N MET A 478 -2.39 4.97 8.75
CA MET A 478 -0.98 4.85 9.16
C MET A 478 0.01 5.27 8.07
N PHE A 479 1.23 5.62 8.50
CA PHE A 479 2.41 5.71 7.63
C PHE A 479 3.29 4.45 7.82
N ARG A 480 3.35 3.59 6.80
CA ARG A 480 4.16 2.36 6.87
C ARG A 480 5.65 2.68 6.86
N ASP A 481 6.43 1.94 7.65
CA ASP A 481 7.88 2.08 7.66
C ASP A 481 8.49 1.86 6.26
N THR A 482 7.92 0.95 5.46
CA THR A 482 8.33 0.74 4.06
C THR A 482 8.13 1.99 3.20
N ASP A 483 7.02 2.70 3.37
CA ASP A 483 6.69 3.90 2.58
C ASP A 483 7.61 5.06 2.99
N LEU A 484 7.87 5.20 4.29
CA LEU A 484 8.80 6.18 4.83
C LEU A 484 10.25 5.90 4.38
N GLN A 485 10.64 4.64 4.19
CA GLN A 485 11.94 4.29 3.60
C GLN A 485 12.05 4.71 2.13
N LEU A 486 10.97 4.58 1.34
CA LEU A 486 10.94 5.08 -0.04
C LEU A 486 11.05 6.61 -0.06
N LEU A 487 10.29 7.29 0.81
CA LEU A 487 10.38 8.75 0.97
C LEU A 487 11.79 9.20 1.37
N ARG A 488 12.41 8.53 2.35
CA ARG A 488 13.80 8.83 2.76
C ARG A 488 14.76 8.71 1.58
N SER A 489 14.69 7.60 0.85
CA SER A 489 15.56 7.35 -0.30
C SER A 489 15.41 8.44 -1.37
N PHE A 490 14.18 8.91 -1.59
CA PHE A 490 13.89 10.03 -2.48
C PHE A 490 14.44 11.37 -1.96
N LEU A 491 14.25 11.67 -0.66
CA LEU A 491 14.76 12.90 -0.04
C LEU A 491 16.28 12.96 -0.05
N GLU A 492 16.98 11.85 0.20
CA GLU A 492 18.44 11.76 0.12
C GLU A 492 18.99 12.13 -1.26
N ARG A 493 18.27 11.75 -2.33
CA ARG A 493 18.67 12.08 -3.71
C ARG A 493 18.28 13.49 -4.15
N THR A 494 17.25 14.06 -3.54
CA THR A 494 16.73 15.40 -3.87
C THR A 494 17.24 16.49 -2.93
N ASP A 495 18.00 16.12 -1.89
CA ASP A 495 18.52 17.03 -0.86
C ASP A 495 19.31 18.19 -1.47
N GLY A 496 18.89 19.42 -1.17
CA GLY A 496 19.53 20.63 -1.66
C GLY A 496 19.36 20.89 -3.16
N SER A 497 18.46 20.19 -3.84
CA SER A 497 18.20 20.38 -5.28
C SER A 497 17.61 21.75 -5.63
N GLY A 498 17.11 22.49 -4.64
CA GLY A 498 16.44 23.79 -4.82
C GLY A 498 15.07 23.68 -5.49
N LYS A 499 14.52 22.47 -5.63
CA LYS A 499 13.13 22.22 -6.04
C LYS A 499 12.18 22.40 -4.85
N LEU A 500 10.93 22.73 -5.14
CA LEU A 500 9.86 22.57 -4.17
C LEU A 500 9.47 21.08 -4.10
N ILE A 501 9.53 20.49 -2.92
CA ILE A 501 9.12 19.11 -2.64
C ILE A 501 7.73 19.14 -2.03
N VAL A 502 6.76 18.53 -2.72
CA VAL A 502 5.39 18.40 -2.24
C VAL A 502 5.14 16.95 -1.85
N VAL A 503 5.05 16.67 -0.56
CA VAL A 503 4.64 15.35 -0.07
C VAL A 503 3.12 15.32 -0.02
N ASN A 504 2.49 14.60 -0.95
CA ASN A 504 1.04 14.55 -1.12
C ASN A 504 0.47 13.26 -0.53
N SER A 505 -0.20 13.38 0.61
CA SER A 505 -0.74 12.26 1.39
C SER A 505 -2.25 12.37 1.49
N HIS A 506 -2.95 11.23 1.59
CA HIS A 506 -4.35 11.28 2.03
C HIS A 506 -4.47 11.47 3.53
N TRP A 507 -3.67 10.70 4.29
CA TRP A 507 -3.66 10.77 5.75
C TRP A 507 -3.02 12.07 6.28
N PRO A 508 -3.61 12.69 7.30
CA PRO A 508 -2.99 13.79 8.04
C PRO A 508 -1.84 13.34 8.94
N LEU A 509 -1.05 14.32 9.43
CA LEU A 509 -0.02 14.10 10.46
C LEU A 509 -0.51 14.39 11.88
N HIS A 510 -1.73 14.92 12.02
CA HIS A 510 -2.31 15.27 13.31
C HIS A 510 -3.44 14.31 13.68
N PHE A 511 -3.76 14.27 14.97
CA PHE A 511 -4.96 13.62 15.45
C PHE A 511 -6.21 14.34 14.92
N ALA A 512 -7.13 13.57 14.32
CA ALA A 512 -8.37 14.10 13.76
C ALA A 512 -9.44 14.26 14.85
N TYR A 513 -9.85 15.50 15.12
CA TYR A 513 -10.96 15.79 16.03
C TYR A 513 -12.31 15.84 15.29
N ASN A 514 -12.66 14.76 14.59
CA ASN A 514 -13.96 14.62 13.90
C ASN A 514 -14.84 13.55 14.57
N ALA A 515 -16.02 13.26 14.00
CA ALA A 515 -16.99 12.31 14.57
C ALA A 515 -16.43 10.91 14.88
N GLY A 516 -15.33 10.51 14.24
CA GLY A 516 -14.66 9.23 14.45
C GLY A 516 -13.44 9.28 15.37
N GLU A 517 -13.00 10.47 15.81
CA GLU A 517 -11.79 10.68 16.63
C GLU A 517 -10.62 9.77 16.22
N ARG A 518 -9.86 10.19 15.20
CA ARG A 518 -8.94 9.27 14.50
C ARG A 518 -7.49 9.57 14.79
N THR A 519 -6.77 8.52 15.20
CA THR A 519 -5.30 8.53 15.27
C THR A 519 -4.71 8.04 13.96
N VAL A 520 -3.70 8.75 13.44
CA VAL A 520 -2.88 8.27 12.33
C VAL A 520 -1.59 7.70 12.90
N LEU A 521 -1.42 6.38 12.81
CA LEU A 521 -0.24 5.71 13.38
C LEU A 521 1.04 6.15 12.65
N TYR A 522 2.09 6.37 13.43
CA TYR A 522 3.43 6.71 12.95
C TYR A 522 3.54 8.07 12.23
N ALA A 523 2.57 8.96 12.41
CA ALA A 523 2.65 10.33 11.92
C ALA A 523 3.89 11.07 12.46
N GLU A 524 4.31 10.79 13.70
CA GLU A 524 5.51 11.36 14.31
C GLU A 524 6.79 10.92 13.58
N LYS A 525 6.86 9.68 13.10
CA LYS A 525 8.00 9.21 12.30
C LYS A 525 8.09 9.94 10.97
N ALA A 526 6.95 10.22 10.33
CA ALA A 526 6.91 11.00 9.10
C ALA A 526 7.38 12.44 9.33
N ILE A 527 6.94 13.08 10.44
CA ILE A 527 7.40 14.42 10.82
C ILE A 527 8.91 14.43 11.07
N ASP A 528 9.42 13.46 11.84
CA ASP A 528 10.83 13.36 12.19
C ASP A 528 11.68 13.21 10.92
N LEU A 529 11.28 12.34 9.98
CA LEU A 529 11.93 12.20 8.68
C LEU A 529 11.94 13.51 7.88
N LEU A 530 10.81 14.20 7.75
CA LEU A 530 10.75 15.45 6.98
C LEU A 530 11.60 16.56 7.61
N ASN A 531 11.65 16.63 8.95
CA ASN A 531 12.47 17.57 9.68
C ASN A 531 13.98 17.37 9.47
N GLU A 532 14.45 16.15 9.20
CA GLU A 532 15.85 15.87 8.88
C GLU A 532 16.29 16.56 7.58
N PHE A 533 15.39 16.72 6.61
CA PHE A 533 15.69 17.28 5.29
C PHE A 533 15.22 18.73 5.11
N ALA A 534 14.34 19.23 5.98
CA ALA A 534 13.72 20.55 5.83
C ALA A 534 14.71 21.73 5.94
N ASP A 535 15.90 21.55 6.53
CA ASP A 535 16.89 22.64 6.65
C ASP A 535 17.56 23.02 5.31
N LYS A 536 17.41 22.18 4.27
CA LYS A 536 17.99 22.43 2.94
C LYS A 536 16.96 22.37 1.81
N ASN A 537 15.73 21.98 2.12
CA ASN A 537 14.70 21.72 1.11
C ASN A 537 13.42 22.48 1.43
N ASP A 538 12.81 23.02 0.39
CA ASP A 538 11.46 23.56 0.47
C ASP A 538 10.46 22.40 0.49
N ILE A 539 9.94 22.05 1.66
CA ILE A 539 9.01 20.93 1.83
C ILE A 539 7.61 21.46 2.18
N ILE A 540 6.60 21.01 1.42
CA ILE A 540 5.18 21.13 1.78
C ILE A 540 4.61 19.73 1.94
N PHE A 541 4.02 19.44 3.09
CA PHE A 541 3.19 18.26 3.29
C PHE A 541 1.72 18.64 3.11
N VAL A 542 1.05 17.98 2.18
CA VAL A 542 -0.37 18.20 1.83
C VAL A 542 -1.19 16.97 2.24
N TRP A 543 -2.36 17.20 2.86
CA TRP A 543 -3.23 16.13 3.38
C TRP A 543 -4.74 16.34 3.10
N GLY A 544 -5.52 15.26 3.03
CA GLY A 544 -6.97 15.24 2.76
C GLY A 544 -7.82 14.60 3.87
N HIS A 545 -8.78 13.73 3.53
CA HIS A 545 -9.41 12.74 4.41
C HIS A 545 -10.37 13.21 5.51
N ASN A 546 -10.01 14.14 6.40
CA ASN A 546 -10.82 14.41 7.61
C ASN A 546 -12.03 15.35 7.40
N HIS A 547 -12.13 15.99 6.23
CA HIS A 547 -13.26 16.83 5.81
C HIS A 547 -13.53 17.99 6.80
N TYR A 548 -14.80 18.42 6.91
CA TYR A 548 -15.22 19.69 7.52
C TYR A 548 -15.27 19.67 9.05
N ASP A 549 -15.42 18.51 9.68
CA ASP A 549 -15.48 18.42 11.15
C ASP A 549 -14.10 18.56 11.79
N ASP A 550 -13.03 18.58 10.98
CA ASP A 550 -11.67 18.78 11.47
C ASP A 550 -11.31 20.28 11.56
N PRO A 551 -10.93 20.80 12.75
CA PRO A 551 -10.53 22.19 12.90
C PRO A 551 -9.28 22.58 12.10
N ALA A 552 -8.52 21.62 11.58
CA ALA A 552 -7.38 21.86 10.71
C ALA A 552 -7.75 21.97 9.21
N MET A 553 -9.01 21.78 8.82
CA MET A 553 -9.45 21.96 7.44
C MET A 553 -9.20 23.39 6.94
N LEU A 554 -8.70 23.55 5.71
CA LEU A 554 -8.34 24.85 5.12
C LEU A 554 -7.35 25.69 5.96
N THR A 555 -6.54 25.03 6.80
CA THR A 555 -5.49 25.69 7.57
C THR A 555 -4.10 25.39 7.00
N VAL A 556 -3.12 26.18 7.45
CA VAL A 556 -1.69 25.97 7.17
C VAL A 556 -0.91 26.17 8.46
N ARG A 557 0.04 25.28 8.72
CA ARG A 557 1.08 25.43 9.75
C ARG A 557 2.44 25.56 9.07
N GLY A 558 3.30 26.39 9.63
CA GLY A 558 4.64 26.66 9.11
C GLY A 558 5.75 26.15 10.02
N PRO A 559 7.02 26.35 9.59
CA PRO A 559 8.18 26.05 10.41
C PRO A 559 8.10 26.72 11.79
N GLY A 560 8.28 25.94 12.85
CA GLY A 560 8.18 26.37 14.25
C GLY A 560 6.87 25.98 14.95
N ASP A 561 5.82 25.70 14.18
CA ASP A 561 4.53 25.24 14.73
C ASP A 561 4.62 23.80 15.23
N THR A 562 3.74 23.44 16.16
CA THR A 562 3.65 22.08 16.71
C THR A 562 2.47 21.34 16.08
N ILE A 563 2.65 20.07 15.70
CA ILE A 563 1.59 19.13 15.36
C ILE A 563 1.39 18.17 16.54
N VAL A 564 0.14 17.94 16.91
CA VAL A 564 -0.28 16.94 17.90
C VAL A 564 -0.81 15.71 17.17
N CYS A 565 -0.18 14.56 17.38
CA CYS A 565 -0.38 13.33 16.59
C CYS A 565 -1.36 12.36 17.24
N ASP A 566 -1.56 12.46 18.56
CA ASP A 566 -2.44 11.62 19.38
C ASP A 566 -3.51 12.43 20.11
N LYS A 567 -4.57 11.77 20.55
CA LYS A 567 -5.70 12.41 21.24
C LYS A 567 -5.25 13.10 22.53
N GLU A 568 -4.38 12.43 23.29
CA GLU A 568 -3.90 12.83 24.60
C GLU A 568 -2.90 13.99 24.54
N GLY A 569 -2.36 14.31 23.36
CA GLY A 569 -1.33 15.33 23.20
C GLY A 569 0.06 14.91 23.67
N THR A 570 0.27 13.62 23.93
CA THR A 570 1.55 13.08 24.42
C THR A 570 2.56 12.98 23.29
N ILE A 571 2.10 12.70 22.08
CA ILE A 571 2.90 12.63 20.87
C ILE A 571 2.71 13.93 20.10
N SER A 572 3.66 14.84 20.26
CA SER A 572 3.71 16.08 19.47
C SER A 572 5.09 16.32 18.90
N ARG A 573 5.15 17.08 17.79
CA ARG A 573 6.39 17.44 17.10
C ARG A 573 6.32 18.88 16.60
N LYS A 574 7.42 19.62 16.78
CA LYS A 574 7.63 20.88 16.05
C LYS A 574 8.02 20.57 14.61
N ILE A 575 7.44 21.27 13.65
CA ILE A 575 7.75 21.08 12.23
C ILE A 575 8.74 22.13 11.72
N LYS A 576 9.53 21.76 10.73
CA LYS A 576 10.44 22.65 9.98
C LYS A 576 9.98 22.88 8.53
N PHE A 577 8.84 22.30 8.15
CA PHE A 577 8.26 22.34 6.81
C PHE A 577 6.86 22.99 6.86
N ILE A 578 6.26 23.19 5.69
CA ILE A 578 4.89 23.71 5.58
C ILE A 578 3.92 22.52 5.64
N TYR A 579 2.94 22.56 6.54
CA TYR A 579 1.88 21.55 6.65
C TYR A 579 0.54 22.17 6.27
N ALA A 580 -0.10 21.68 5.21
CA ALA A 580 -1.28 22.28 4.61
C ALA A 580 -2.36 21.25 4.28
N ASN A 581 -3.63 21.60 4.52
CA ASN A 581 -4.75 20.82 4.02
C ASN A 581 -4.89 20.98 2.49
N ALA A 582 -5.38 19.97 1.78
CA ALA A 582 -5.62 20.07 0.35
C ALA A 582 -6.91 20.85 0.02
N GLY A 583 -7.84 20.93 0.97
CA GLY A 583 -9.25 21.16 0.70
C GLY A 583 -9.95 19.88 0.25
N ALA A 584 -11.27 19.93 0.17
CA ALA A 584 -12.12 18.83 -0.26
C ALA A 584 -13.10 19.31 -1.34
N MET A 585 -13.03 18.70 -2.52
CA MET A 585 -13.84 19.10 -3.68
C MET A 585 -15.31 18.72 -3.52
N LEU A 586 -15.62 17.72 -2.68
CA LEU A 586 -16.96 17.48 -2.15
C LEU A 586 -17.60 18.77 -1.62
N TYR A 587 -16.83 19.68 -1.02
CA TYR A 587 -17.31 20.98 -0.54
C TYR A 587 -16.93 22.15 -1.46
N GLY A 588 -16.38 21.86 -2.64
CA GLY A 588 -15.95 22.87 -3.60
C GLY A 588 -14.75 23.68 -3.12
N THR A 589 -13.81 23.07 -2.40
CA THR A 589 -12.65 23.77 -1.84
C THR A 589 -11.32 23.25 -2.41
N GLY A 590 -10.32 24.12 -2.46
CA GLY A 590 -8.97 23.77 -2.93
C GLY A 590 -7.93 24.85 -2.61
N GLY A 591 -6.66 24.46 -2.58
CA GLY A 591 -5.51 25.32 -2.33
C GLY A 591 -4.68 25.57 -3.58
N LEU A 592 -4.47 26.83 -3.95
CA LEU A 592 -3.54 27.22 -4.99
C LEU A 592 -2.16 27.48 -4.38
N VAL A 593 -1.16 26.72 -4.85
CA VAL A 593 0.25 26.92 -4.49
C VAL A 593 0.95 27.60 -5.65
N THR A 594 1.59 28.74 -5.36
CA THR A 594 2.43 29.47 -6.31
C THR A 594 3.78 29.72 -5.66
N PHE A 595 4.86 29.71 -6.41
CA PHE A 595 6.17 29.99 -5.84
C PHE A 595 7.10 30.71 -6.82
N ASP A 596 8.04 31.45 -6.27
CA ASP A 596 9.09 32.12 -7.02
C ASP A 596 10.47 31.72 -6.48
N GLU A 597 11.49 32.54 -6.71
CA GLU A 597 12.85 32.28 -6.22
C GLU A 597 12.99 32.46 -4.71
N LYS A 598 12.09 33.20 -4.06
CA LYS A 598 12.19 33.64 -2.67
C LYS A 598 11.05 33.15 -1.80
N ASN A 599 9.86 32.98 -2.37
CA ASN A 599 8.65 32.73 -1.61
C ASN A 599 7.81 31.59 -2.17
N ILE A 600 7.06 30.98 -1.26
CA ILE A 600 5.96 30.05 -1.52
C ILE A 600 4.69 30.71 -1.00
N ARG A 601 3.66 30.80 -1.82
CA ARG A 601 2.35 31.34 -1.47
C ARG A 601 1.28 30.26 -1.61
N LEU A 602 0.49 30.08 -0.56
CA LEU A 602 -0.68 29.20 -0.53
C LEU A 602 -1.95 30.05 -0.40
N VAL A 603 -2.93 29.87 -1.28
CA VAL A 603 -4.22 30.58 -1.21
C VAL A 603 -5.35 29.56 -1.27
N TYR A 604 -6.21 29.53 -0.26
CA TYR A 604 -7.40 28.69 -0.28
C TYR A 604 -8.58 29.40 -0.90
N TYR A 605 -9.35 28.63 -1.66
CA TYR A 605 -10.60 29.07 -2.27
C TYR A 605 -11.73 28.10 -1.95
N SER A 606 -12.96 28.62 -1.96
CA SER A 606 -14.17 27.81 -2.05
C SER A 606 -15.05 28.27 -3.21
N LEU A 607 -15.89 27.38 -3.69
CA LEU A 607 -17.08 27.77 -4.44
C LEU A 607 -17.94 28.72 -3.58
N PRO A 608 -18.63 29.67 -4.22
CA PRO A 608 -19.51 30.58 -3.50
C PRO A 608 -20.87 29.92 -3.22
N ASP A 609 -21.42 30.18 -2.04
CA ASP A 609 -22.71 29.64 -1.60
C ASP A 609 -23.89 30.27 -2.37
N ASP A 610 -23.70 31.48 -2.89
CA ASP A 610 -24.70 32.24 -3.66
C ASP A 610 -24.69 31.92 -5.17
N GLY A 611 -23.83 31.01 -5.62
CA GLY A 611 -23.68 30.65 -7.02
C GLY A 611 -22.95 31.69 -7.89
N SER A 612 -22.38 32.74 -7.30
CA SER A 612 -21.64 33.78 -8.03
C SER A 612 -20.48 33.21 -8.88
N ASP A 613 -20.02 34.01 -9.85
CA ASP A 613 -19.00 33.60 -10.82
C ASP A 613 -17.55 33.70 -10.32
N THR A 614 -17.36 34.05 -9.06
CA THR A 614 -16.03 34.27 -8.44
C THR A 614 -15.78 33.31 -7.30
N LEU A 615 -14.57 32.76 -7.21
CA LEU A 615 -14.15 31.99 -6.04
C LEU A 615 -14.09 32.89 -4.80
N VAL A 616 -14.48 32.34 -3.65
CA VAL A 616 -14.37 32.99 -2.35
C VAL A 616 -13.00 32.66 -1.76
N GLY A 617 -12.18 33.67 -1.48
CA GLY A 617 -10.90 33.47 -0.78
C GLY A 617 -11.13 33.07 0.67
N ARG A 618 -10.47 32.00 1.13
CA ARG A 618 -10.59 31.46 2.49
C ARG A 618 -9.33 31.66 3.35
N GLY A 619 -8.21 32.01 2.73
CA GLY A 619 -6.97 32.31 3.43
C GLY A 619 -5.80 32.48 2.45
N SER A 620 -4.79 33.25 2.84
CA SER A 620 -3.55 33.43 2.06
C SER A 620 -2.35 33.39 2.99
N HIS A 621 -1.38 32.55 2.68
CA HIS A 621 -0.18 32.32 3.49
C HIS A 621 1.05 32.51 2.61
N LEU A 622 2.11 33.11 3.18
CA LEU A 622 3.37 33.38 2.49
C LEU A 622 4.54 32.87 3.35
N PHE A 623 5.37 32.03 2.76
CA PHE A 623 6.55 31.45 3.39
C PHE A 623 7.79 31.80 2.58
N LYS A 624 8.92 31.98 3.25
CA LYS A 624 10.23 32.11 2.59
C LYS A 624 10.74 30.74 2.20
N ARG A 625 11.46 30.68 1.09
CA ARG A 625 12.19 29.47 0.66
C ARG A 625 13.45 29.27 1.50
N VAL A 626 13.80 28.02 1.75
CA VAL A 626 14.92 27.60 2.60
C VAL A 626 16.25 27.67 1.85
N GLY A 627 16.26 27.35 0.56
CA GLY A 627 17.48 27.12 -0.23
C GLY A 627 17.92 28.25 -1.16
N ARG A 628 17.45 29.49 -0.99
CA ARG A 628 17.78 30.63 -1.89
C ARG A 628 17.89 31.98 -1.19
#